data_AF-A0A8H6M0C2-F1
#
_entry.id   AF-A0A8H6M0C2-F1
#
_cell.length_a   1.000
_cell.length_b   1.000
_cell.length_c   1.000
_cell.angle_alpha   90.00
_cell.angle_beta   90.00
_cell.angle_gamma   90.00
#
_symmetry.space_group_name_H-M   'P 1'
#
loop_
_entity.id
_entity.type
_entity.pdbx_description
1 polymer ?
#
loop_
_entity_poly.entity_id
_entity_poly.type
_entity_poly.pdbx_seq_one_letter_code
_entity_poly.pdbx_strand_id
1 'polypeptide(L)'
;MTFPGHMILLTRTLSTRMAPAENWTNLTQKGRVEMNQRMTAQATSRGKSIFASKTRKPFPSLVKNTRQSVQRPLPPSNIPRSSTSTTRAVPPPGKPTDPDELRTCNALTSAEHQVASHKSQMNSLHMQLSTRTSELHQHASKAEMLEKKLQETKVLLEARTVELCAAQAFVTTADSMSVAEVTRFVEKLNDEVYQVAVDLGNTVLKHRLPENCLRRACFWEVVVKVWGDAVVDRLHADIQKEDTLLFEALAQNTVLAFCLAVVRSLCDWNAQVDEEIRLVWDEIRKSTDLAVAKNWLALTKHSSPRSFNRFGCTMDLMELMAFAGVPLDVLMDSAKQTIGAKISLILSKALKIREMVNAGVLSAHVELILQLRL
;
A
#
# COMPACT_ATOMS: atom_id res chain seq x y z
N MET A 1 1.69 24.51 -25.60
CA MET A 1 0.90 23.33 -25.19
C MET A 1 1.22 23.06 -23.72
N THR A 2 0.42 23.64 -22.84
CA THR A 2 0.56 23.55 -21.39
C THR A 2 -0.86 23.56 -20.85
N PHE A 3 -1.29 22.43 -20.28
CA PHE A 3 -2.57 22.33 -19.56
C PHE A 3 -2.34 22.73 -18.11
N PRO A 4 -2.99 23.76 -17.56
CA PRO A 4 -3.14 23.91 -16.12
C PRO A 4 -4.50 23.31 -15.73
N GLY A 5 -4.48 22.04 -15.33
CA GLY A 5 -5.63 21.31 -14.80
C GLY A 5 -5.90 21.65 -13.34
N HIS A 6 -6.45 22.83 -13.07
CA HIS A 6 -7.12 23.12 -11.81
C HIS A 6 -8.52 23.64 -12.11
N MET A 7 -9.44 22.71 -12.34
CA MET A 7 -10.87 22.99 -12.37
C MET A 7 -11.35 23.10 -10.93
N ILE A 8 -11.17 24.29 -10.35
CA ILE A 8 -11.67 24.68 -9.05
C ILE A 8 -13.08 25.26 -9.27
N LEU A 9 -14.11 24.50 -8.96
CA LEU A 9 -15.48 25.01 -8.86
C LEU A 9 -15.82 25.19 -7.38
N LEU A 10 -15.59 26.41 -6.91
CA LEU A 10 -15.88 26.87 -5.55
C LEU A 10 -17.39 26.84 -5.28
N THR A 11 -17.81 26.00 -4.35
CA THR A 11 -18.98 26.29 -3.51
C THR A 11 -18.55 26.33 -2.06
N ARG A 12 -18.56 27.55 -1.53
CA ARG A 12 -18.33 27.89 -0.13
C ARG A 12 -19.49 27.29 0.68
N THR A 13 -19.35 26.05 1.12
CA THR A 13 -20.26 25.48 2.13
C THR A 13 -20.16 26.37 3.38
N LEU A 14 -21.30 26.64 4.02
CA LEU A 14 -21.43 27.36 5.30
C LEU A 14 -20.70 26.65 6.48
N SER A 15 -19.74 25.78 6.19
CA SER A 15 -18.98 24.96 7.14
C SER A 15 -17.88 25.74 7.86
N THR A 16 -17.50 26.96 7.43
CA THR A 16 -16.38 27.72 8.02
C THR A 16 -16.69 28.35 9.39
N ARG A 17 -17.85 28.09 9.99
CA ARG A 17 -18.15 28.45 11.39
C ARG A 17 -18.59 27.27 12.27
N MET A 18 -18.52 26.04 11.78
CA MET A 18 -18.80 24.86 12.61
C MET A 18 -17.51 24.35 13.25
N ALA A 19 -17.54 24.16 14.57
CA ALA A 19 -16.42 23.68 15.38
C ALA A 19 -15.80 22.39 14.80
N PRO A 20 -14.49 22.17 14.97
CA PRO A 20 -13.75 21.05 14.39
C PRO A 20 -14.40 19.69 14.69
N ALA A 21 -14.34 18.79 13.71
CA ALA A 21 -14.87 17.42 13.74
C ALA A 21 -14.48 16.61 15.00
N GLU A 22 -13.38 16.97 15.66
CA GLU A 22 -12.86 16.36 16.89
C GLU A 22 -13.80 16.50 18.11
N ASN A 23 -14.66 17.52 18.16
CA ASN A 23 -15.69 17.62 19.20
C ASN A 23 -16.89 16.70 18.92
N TRP A 24 -17.17 16.37 17.66
CA TRP A 24 -18.37 15.60 17.29
C TRP A 24 -18.20 14.12 17.57
N THR A 25 -17.01 13.54 17.37
CA THR A 25 -16.73 12.13 17.67
C THR A 25 -16.79 11.87 19.18
N ASN A 26 -16.21 12.75 20.00
CA ASN A 26 -16.22 12.61 21.46
C ASN A 26 -17.62 12.83 22.08
N LEU A 27 -18.40 13.79 21.57
CA LEU A 27 -19.76 14.04 22.07
C LEU A 27 -20.79 13.02 21.59
N THR A 28 -20.66 12.50 20.36
CA THR A 28 -21.52 11.38 19.90
C THR A 28 -21.16 10.07 20.61
N GLN A 29 -19.88 9.84 20.93
CA GLN A 29 -19.48 8.67 21.73
C GLN A 29 -20.04 8.73 23.15
N LYS A 30 -20.00 9.90 23.81
CA LYS A 30 -20.58 10.08 25.14
C LYS A 30 -22.11 9.91 25.16
N GLY A 31 -22.82 10.55 24.22
CA GLY A 31 -24.27 10.38 24.08
C GLY A 31 -24.68 8.95 23.73
N ARG A 32 -23.93 8.26 22.87
CA ARG A 32 -24.15 6.84 22.54
C ARG A 32 -23.87 5.92 23.72
N VAL A 33 -22.85 6.20 24.52
CA VAL A 33 -22.55 5.43 25.74
C VAL A 33 -23.69 5.61 26.76
N GLU A 34 -24.19 6.82 26.96
CA GLU A 34 -25.31 7.09 27.87
C GLU A 34 -26.62 6.43 27.38
N MET A 35 -26.90 6.48 26.07
CA MET A 35 -28.08 5.81 25.49
C MET A 35 -27.96 4.29 25.51
N ASN A 36 -26.79 3.72 25.18
CA ASN A 36 -26.54 2.29 25.32
C ASN A 36 -26.61 1.85 26.78
N GLN A 37 -26.13 2.65 27.75
CA GLN A 37 -26.26 2.34 29.17
C GLN A 37 -27.73 2.32 29.61
N ARG A 38 -28.56 3.25 29.13
CA ARG A 38 -30.02 3.24 29.38
C ARG A 38 -30.71 2.02 28.77
N MET A 39 -30.36 1.66 27.54
CA MET A 39 -30.90 0.46 26.86
C MET A 39 -30.43 -0.85 27.52
N THR A 40 -29.17 -0.91 27.96
CA THR A 40 -28.60 -2.08 28.65
C THR A 40 -29.18 -2.22 30.05
N ALA A 41 -29.41 -1.13 30.79
CA ALA A 41 -30.10 -1.15 32.08
C ALA A 41 -31.54 -1.68 31.95
N GLN A 42 -32.24 -1.30 30.87
CA GLN A 42 -33.60 -1.78 30.59
C GLN A 42 -33.63 -3.26 30.15
N ALA A 43 -32.59 -3.75 29.45
CA ALA A 43 -32.43 -5.16 29.09
C ALA A 43 -32.02 -6.04 30.28
N THR A 44 -31.16 -5.51 31.18
CA THR A 44 -30.69 -6.23 32.38
C THR A 44 -31.80 -6.39 33.43
N SER A 45 -32.80 -5.50 33.41
CA SER A 45 -34.04 -5.65 34.19
C SER A 45 -34.91 -6.82 33.71
N ARG A 46 -34.77 -7.26 32.45
CA ARG A 46 -35.56 -8.34 31.85
C ARG A 46 -34.81 -9.66 31.68
N GLY A 47 -33.48 -9.67 31.77
CA GLY A 47 -32.63 -10.81 31.41
C GLY A 47 -31.92 -11.53 32.56
N LYS A 48 -32.28 -11.31 33.84
CA LYS A 48 -31.74 -12.10 34.96
C LYS A 48 -32.42 -13.47 35.08
N SER A 49 -32.32 -14.25 34.02
CA SER A 49 -32.46 -15.69 34.08
C SER A 49 -31.78 -16.20 32.82
N ILE A 50 -31.02 -17.28 32.92
CA ILE A 50 -30.46 -18.07 31.81
C ILE A 50 -29.00 -17.70 31.44
N PHE A 51 -28.11 -18.58 31.94
CA PHE A 51 -26.84 -19.07 31.37
C PHE A 51 -25.50 -18.64 31.98
N ALA A 52 -24.93 -19.62 32.69
CA ALA A 52 -23.51 -19.81 32.91
C ALA A 52 -22.97 -20.92 31.99
N SER A 53 -21.65 -20.89 31.78
CA SER A 53 -20.73 -21.93 31.28
C SER A 53 -20.48 -22.01 29.76
N LYS A 54 -19.23 -21.76 29.34
CA LYS A 54 -18.24 -22.80 28.99
C LYS A 54 -16.88 -22.20 28.61
N THR A 55 -15.83 -22.72 29.24
CA THR A 55 -14.40 -22.47 28.98
C THR A 55 -13.87 -23.36 27.85
N ARG A 56 -12.95 -22.85 27.03
CA ARG A 56 -12.20 -23.60 25.99
C ARG A 56 -10.70 -23.64 26.31
N LYS A 57 -10.08 -24.80 26.06
CA LYS A 57 -8.64 -25.09 26.23
C LYS A 57 -7.84 -24.79 24.93
N PRO A 58 -6.51 -24.56 24.99
CA PRO A 58 -5.65 -24.37 23.82
C PRO A 58 -4.93 -25.66 23.38
N PHE A 59 -4.49 -25.70 22.12
CA PHE A 59 -3.62 -26.72 21.50
C PHE A 59 -2.20 -26.15 21.21
N PRO A 60 -1.16 -27.01 21.04
CA PRO A 60 0.24 -26.62 21.14
C PRO A 60 1.01 -26.52 19.81
N SER A 61 2.20 -25.94 19.95
CA SER A 61 3.26 -25.59 19.00
C SER A 61 3.89 -26.74 18.21
N LEU A 62 4.46 -26.41 17.03
CA LEU A 62 5.31 -27.30 16.23
C LEU A 62 6.66 -26.67 15.86
N VAL A 63 7.69 -27.52 15.98
CA VAL A 63 9.15 -27.35 15.82
C VAL A 63 9.59 -27.47 14.35
N LYS A 64 10.76 -26.90 13.98
CA LYS A 64 11.70 -27.32 12.90
C LYS A 64 12.91 -26.34 12.87
N ASN A 65 14.13 -26.65 12.43
CA ASN A 65 14.92 -27.87 12.21
C ASN A 65 16.37 -27.43 11.93
N THR A 66 17.33 -28.30 12.24
CA THR A 66 18.80 -28.10 12.22
C THR A 66 19.41 -28.20 10.80
N ARG A 67 20.45 -27.40 10.48
CA ARG A 67 21.27 -27.53 9.26
C ARG A 67 22.71 -27.95 9.60
N GLN A 68 23.22 -28.94 8.87
CA GLN A 68 24.62 -29.40 8.86
C GLN A 68 25.41 -28.77 7.70
N SER A 69 26.70 -28.53 7.91
CA SER A 69 27.65 -27.95 6.96
C SER A 69 28.77 -28.94 6.60
N VAL A 70 29.16 -28.94 5.32
CA VAL A 70 30.09 -29.87 4.64
C VAL A 70 31.51 -29.27 4.55
N GLN A 71 32.54 -30.12 4.72
CA GLN A 71 33.98 -29.81 4.66
C GLN A 71 34.56 -29.82 3.23
N ARG A 72 35.65 -29.05 3.01
CA ARG A 72 36.48 -28.99 1.79
C ARG A 72 37.86 -29.68 1.98
N PRO A 73 38.52 -30.16 0.91
CA PRO A 73 39.87 -30.76 0.97
C PRO A 73 41.02 -29.83 0.55
N LEU A 74 42.24 -30.19 0.99
CA LEU A 74 43.55 -29.52 0.79
C LEU A 74 44.34 -30.06 -0.43
N PRO A 75 45.33 -29.33 -0.98
CA PRO A 75 46.24 -29.81 -2.03
C PRO A 75 47.65 -30.24 -1.50
N PRO A 76 48.46 -30.94 -2.32
CA PRO A 76 49.65 -31.66 -1.85
C PRO A 76 51.00 -30.93 -2.03
N SER A 77 51.98 -31.57 -1.38
CA SER A 77 53.38 -31.28 -1.05
C SER A 77 54.39 -31.07 -2.19
N ASN A 78 55.31 -30.11 -1.99
CA ASN A 78 56.56 -29.93 -2.74
C ASN A 78 57.70 -30.78 -2.17
N ILE A 79 58.45 -31.45 -3.06
CA ILE A 79 59.70 -32.18 -2.75
C ILE A 79 60.89 -31.36 -3.29
N PRO A 80 61.92 -31.02 -2.50
CA PRO A 80 63.19 -30.53 -3.03
C PRO A 80 64.17 -31.68 -3.25
N ARG A 81 64.70 -31.80 -4.47
CA ARG A 81 65.84 -32.67 -4.81
C ARG A 81 67.15 -32.00 -4.39
N SER A 82 67.84 -32.63 -3.45
CA SER A 82 69.27 -32.46 -3.17
C SER A 82 70.11 -33.11 -4.26
N SER A 83 71.20 -32.48 -4.70
CA SER A 83 72.35 -33.17 -5.30
C SER A 83 73.60 -32.31 -5.21
N THR A 84 74.44 -32.69 -4.25
CA THR A 84 75.87 -32.47 -4.14
C THR A 84 76.62 -32.94 -5.39
N SER A 85 77.71 -32.27 -5.77
CA SER A 85 78.80 -32.95 -6.48
C SER A 85 80.16 -32.30 -6.21
N THR A 86 81.04 -33.18 -5.77
CA THR A 86 82.42 -33.07 -5.34
C THR A 86 83.35 -32.75 -6.51
N THR A 87 84.16 -31.70 -6.36
CA THR A 87 85.28 -31.36 -7.24
C THR A 87 86.45 -32.32 -6.99
N ARG A 88 86.76 -33.19 -7.95
CA ARG A 88 87.97 -34.05 -7.93
C ARG A 88 88.89 -33.63 -9.09
N ALA A 89 90.08 -33.17 -8.75
CA ALA A 89 91.13 -32.80 -9.69
C ALA A 89 91.65 -34.04 -10.46
N VAL A 90 91.75 -33.93 -11.78
CA VAL A 90 92.30 -34.94 -12.69
C VAL A 90 93.65 -34.43 -13.23
N PRO A 91 94.68 -35.29 -13.41
CA PRO A 91 96.03 -34.90 -13.84
C PRO A 91 96.11 -34.68 -15.37
N PRO A 92 97.19 -34.06 -15.88
CA PRO A 92 97.34 -33.73 -17.30
C PRO A 92 97.62 -34.99 -18.15
N PRO A 93 97.03 -35.14 -19.35
CA PRO A 93 97.31 -36.28 -20.22
C PRO A 93 98.60 -36.06 -21.02
N GLY A 94 99.39 -37.13 -21.13
CA GLY A 94 100.56 -37.21 -22.00
C GLY A 94 100.19 -37.15 -23.48
N LYS A 95 101.13 -36.69 -24.29
CA LYS A 95 100.99 -36.52 -25.74
C LYS A 95 100.92 -37.90 -26.45
N PRO A 96 99.88 -38.17 -27.26
CA PRO A 96 99.78 -39.40 -28.05
C PRO A 96 100.65 -39.32 -29.32
N THR A 97 101.27 -40.44 -29.68
CA THR A 97 102.18 -40.60 -30.82
C THR A 97 101.76 -41.82 -31.66
N ASP A 98 100.46 -41.93 -31.97
CA ASP A 98 99.91 -43.00 -32.82
C ASP A 98 98.83 -42.43 -33.79
N PRO A 99 98.97 -42.57 -35.12
CA PRO A 99 98.05 -42.01 -36.12
C PRO A 99 96.59 -42.52 -36.06
N ASP A 100 96.31 -43.65 -35.41
CA ASP A 100 94.93 -44.12 -35.16
C ASP A 100 94.26 -43.43 -33.95
N GLU A 101 95.05 -42.89 -33.01
CA GLU A 101 94.56 -42.06 -31.90
C GLU A 101 94.12 -40.66 -32.38
N LEU A 102 94.71 -40.15 -33.49
CA LEU A 102 94.33 -38.87 -34.08
C LEU A 102 92.98 -38.93 -34.81
N ARG A 103 92.66 -40.06 -35.45
CA ARG A 103 91.36 -40.31 -36.11
C ARG A 103 90.23 -40.46 -35.10
N THR A 104 90.49 -41.18 -34.00
CA THR A 104 89.54 -41.31 -32.90
C THR A 104 89.35 -39.98 -32.16
N CYS A 105 90.39 -39.16 -32.00
CA CYS A 105 90.28 -37.80 -31.42
C CYS A 105 89.46 -36.83 -32.31
N ASN A 106 89.61 -36.90 -33.63
CA ASN A 106 88.81 -36.11 -34.58
C ASN A 106 87.33 -36.57 -34.64
N ALA A 107 87.08 -37.88 -34.56
CA ALA A 107 85.72 -38.42 -34.46
C ALA A 107 85.06 -38.05 -33.12
N LEU A 108 85.83 -38.06 -32.03
CA LEU A 108 85.37 -37.67 -30.70
C LEU A 108 85.00 -36.18 -30.66
N THR A 109 85.86 -35.30 -31.18
CA THR A 109 85.59 -33.85 -31.26
C THR A 109 84.41 -33.54 -32.17
N SER A 110 84.23 -34.25 -33.28
CA SER A 110 83.03 -34.12 -34.13
C SER A 110 81.76 -34.58 -33.41
N ALA A 111 81.82 -35.68 -32.66
CA ALA A 111 80.69 -36.16 -31.86
C ALA A 111 80.36 -35.20 -30.71
N GLU A 112 81.37 -34.66 -30.02
CA GLU A 112 81.23 -33.64 -29.00
C GLU A 112 80.58 -32.37 -29.55
N HIS A 113 80.95 -31.95 -30.77
CA HIS A 113 80.32 -30.81 -31.43
C HIS A 113 78.86 -31.07 -31.79
N GLN A 114 78.51 -32.28 -32.26
CA GLN A 114 77.12 -32.67 -32.49
C GLN A 114 76.31 -32.72 -31.19
N VAL A 115 76.86 -33.28 -30.12
CA VAL A 115 76.23 -33.30 -28.79
C VAL A 115 76.03 -31.88 -28.27
N ALA A 116 77.02 -30.98 -28.42
CA ALA A 116 76.91 -29.59 -28.03
C ALA A 116 75.84 -28.84 -28.84
N SER A 117 75.78 -29.07 -30.16
CA SER A 117 74.77 -28.52 -31.06
C SER A 117 73.36 -28.99 -30.69
N HIS A 118 73.16 -30.30 -30.53
CA HIS A 118 71.88 -30.88 -30.11
C HIS A 118 71.47 -30.38 -28.72
N LYS A 119 72.42 -30.25 -27.78
CA LYS A 119 72.15 -29.70 -26.45
C LYS A 119 71.70 -28.24 -26.52
N SER A 120 72.33 -27.43 -27.38
CA SER A 120 71.90 -26.05 -27.63
C SER A 120 70.49 -25.98 -28.22
N GLN A 121 70.19 -26.84 -29.20
CA GLN A 121 68.86 -26.94 -29.81
C GLN A 121 67.80 -27.41 -28.80
N MET A 122 68.11 -28.41 -27.97
CA MET A 122 67.22 -28.87 -26.90
C MET A 122 66.94 -27.75 -25.89
N ASN A 123 67.97 -27.01 -25.48
CA ASN A 123 67.81 -25.89 -24.56
C ASN A 123 66.94 -24.77 -25.18
N SER A 124 67.13 -24.48 -26.48
CA SER A 124 66.31 -23.52 -27.22
C SER A 124 64.85 -23.95 -27.30
N LEU A 125 64.57 -25.21 -27.67
CA LEU A 125 63.22 -25.76 -27.70
C LEU A 125 62.58 -25.80 -26.30
N HIS A 126 63.35 -26.13 -25.27
CA HIS A 126 62.88 -26.11 -23.90
C HIS A 126 62.48 -24.71 -23.45
N MET A 127 63.28 -23.69 -23.79
CA MET A 127 62.97 -22.28 -23.53
C MET A 127 61.73 -21.82 -24.30
N GLN A 128 61.57 -22.23 -25.56
CA GLN A 128 60.36 -21.94 -26.35
C GLN A 128 59.12 -22.60 -25.74
N LEU A 129 59.19 -23.88 -25.36
CA LEU A 129 58.10 -24.59 -24.70
C LEU A 129 57.74 -23.92 -23.38
N SER A 130 58.73 -23.55 -22.55
CA SER A 130 58.49 -22.84 -21.30
C SER A 130 57.85 -21.47 -21.51
N THR A 131 58.20 -20.77 -22.59
CA THR A 131 57.58 -19.48 -22.93
C THR A 131 56.12 -19.68 -23.35
N ARG A 132 55.86 -20.66 -24.23
CA ARG A 132 54.51 -21.00 -24.68
C ARG A 132 53.60 -21.48 -23.56
N THR A 133 54.11 -22.30 -22.63
CA THR A 133 53.32 -22.74 -21.47
C THR A 133 52.98 -21.58 -20.54
N SER A 134 53.91 -20.64 -20.35
CA SER A 134 53.64 -19.41 -19.60
C SER A 134 52.58 -18.52 -20.28
N GLU A 135 52.68 -18.33 -21.60
CA GLU A 135 51.67 -17.62 -22.40
C GLU A 135 50.30 -18.28 -22.29
N LEU A 136 50.21 -19.60 -22.47
CA LEU A 136 48.95 -20.34 -22.35
C LEU A 136 48.35 -20.21 -20.95
N HIS A 137 49.17 -20.29 -19.91
CA HIS A 137 48.69 -20.10 -18.54
C HIS A 137 48.17 -18.66 -18.31
N GLN A 138 48.87 -17.66 -18.85
CA GLN A 138 48.43 -16.27 -18.78
C GLN A 138 47.11 -16.05 -19.54
N HIS A 139 46.96 -16.64 -20.73
CA HIS A 139 45.73 -16.57 -21.51
C HIS A 139 44.57 -17.30 -20.82
N ALA A 140 44.80 -18.47 -20.23
CA ALA A 140 43.80 -19.20 -19.45
C ALA A 140 43.32 -18.39 -18.24
N SER A 141 44.24 -17.81 -17.47
CA SER A 141 43.91 -16.94 -16.34
C SER A 141 43.12 -15.69 -16.76
N LYS A 142 43.47 -15.08 -17.89
CA LYS A 142 42.71 -13.95 -18.46
C LYS A 142 41.30 -14.37 -18.90
N ALA A 143 41.15 -15.54 -19.52
CA ALA A 143 39.85 -16.07 -19.95
C ALA A 143 38.94 -16.33 -18.74
N GLU A 144 39.46 -16.98 -17.69
CA GLU A 144 38.72 -17.21 -16.45
C GLU A 144 38.29 -15.90 -15.77
N MET A 145 39.19 -14.90 -15.73
CA MET A 145 38.87 -13.57 -15.18
C MET A 145 37.75 -12.88 -15.99
N LEU A 146 37.80 -12.96 -17.32
CA LEU A 146 36.79 -12.36 -18.19
C LEU A 146 35.44 -13.09 -18.07
N GLU A 147 35.45 -14.42 -17.98
CA GLU A 147 34.25 -15.22 -17.77
C GLU A 147 33.58 -14.87 -16.44
N LYS A 148 34.39 -14.71 -15.37
CA LYS A 148 33.88 -14.26 -14.08
C LYS A 148 33.26 -12.85 -14.16
N LYS A 149 33.93 -11.88 -14.78
CA LYS A 149 33.39 -10.52 -14.99
C LYS A 149 32.11 -10.54 -15.82
N LEU A 150 32.05 -11.38 -16.84
CA LEU A 150 30.86 -11.57 -17.67
C LEU A 150 29.71 -12.14 -16.84
N GLN A 151 29.98 -13.10 -15.97
CA GLN A 151 28.96 -13.65 -15.07
C GLN A 151 28.48 -12.61 -14.04
N GLU A 152 29.38 -11.83 -13.45
CA GLU A 152 29.03 -10.75 -12.52
C GLU A 152 28.17 -9.67 -13.19
N THR A 153 28.53 -9.27 -14.40
CA THR A 153 27.75 -8.28 -15.17
C THR A 153 26.39 -8.81 -15.59
N LYS A 154 26.26 -10.10 -15.96
CA LYS A 154 24.97 -10.73 -16.22
C LYS A 154 24.05 -10.69 -15.00
N VAL A 155 24.56 -11.08 -13.83
CA VAL A 155 23.78 -11.05 -12.58
C VAL A 155 23.33 -9.62 -12.25
N LEU A 156 24.20 -8.63 -12.45
CA LEU A 156 23.83 -7.22 -12.24
C LEU A 156 22.76 -6.73 -13.22
N LEU A 157 22.86 -7.10 -14.50
CA LEU A 157 21.88 -6.75 -15.52
C LEU A 157 20.53 -7.40 -15.26
N GLU A 158 20.50 -8.66 -14.85
CA GLU A 158 19.26 -9.35 -14.46
C GLU A 158 18.60 -8.65 -13.26
N ALA A 159 19.37 -8.31 -12.22
CA ALA A 159 18.87 -7.58 -11.06
C ALA A 159 18.27 -6.21 -11.46
N ARG A 160 18.98 -5.44 -12.29
CA ARG A 160 18.49 -4.13 -12.77
C ARG A 160 17.26 -4.26 -13.67
N THR A 161 17.16 -5.32 -14.46
CA THR A 161 15.99 -5.58 -15.30
C THR A 161 14.77 -5.85 -14.43
N VAL A 162 14.92 -6.65 -13.37
CA VAL A 162 13.83 -6.91 -12.41
C VAL A 162 13.40 -5.61 -11.70
N GLU A 163 14.35 -4.78 -11.25
CA GLU A 163 14.06 -3.49 -10.63
C GLU A 163 13.34 -2.52 -11.60
N LEU A 164 13.79 -2.44 -12.85
CA LEU A 164 13.16 -1.59 -13.86
C LEU A 164 11.77 -2.10 -14.23
N CYS A 165 11.54 -3.40 -14.32
CA CYS A 165 10.21 -3.96 -14.53
C CYS A 165 9.26 -3.62 -13.38
N ALA A 166 9.74 -3.71 -12.13
CA ALA A 166 8.95 -3.32 -10.96
C ALA A 166 8.66 -1.81 -10.94
N ALA A 167 9.66 -0.98 -11.25
CA ALA A 167 9.49 0.48 -11.37
C ALA A 167 8.55 0.86 -12.53
N GLN A 168 8.64 0.18 -13.67
CA GLN A 168 7.76 0.41 -14.80
C GLN A 168 6.33 0.01 -14.47
N ALA A 169 6.11 -1.15 -13.85
CA ALA A 169 4.78 -1.54 -13.36
C ALA A 169 4.21 -0.52 -12.36
N PHE A 170 5.07 0.14 -11.60
CA PHE A 170 4.69 1.21 -10.67
C PHE A 170 4.39 2.54 -11.39
N VAL A 171 5.04 2.83 -12.52
CA VAL A 171 4.88 4.10 -13.27
C VAL A 171 3.78 4.02 -14.33
N THR A 172 3.53 2.87 -14.95
CA THR A 172 2.61 2.73 -16.10
C THR A 172 1.13 2.54 -15.71
N THR A 173 0.72 3.06 -14.55
CA THR A 173 -0.66 2.91 -14.09
C THR A 173 -1.55 3.91 -14.82
N ALA A 174 -1.92 3.54 -16.06
CA ALA A 174 -3.00 4.20 -16.76
C ALA A 174 -4.27 4.17 -15.89
N ASP A 175 -5.01 5.27 -15.89
CA ASP A 175 -6.27 5.35 -15.17
C ASP A 175 -7.20 4.22 -15.63
N SER A 176 -7.70 3.44 -14.68
CA SER A 176 -8.74 2.44 -14.99
C SER A 176 -10.11 3.07 -15.14
N MET A 177 -10.28 4.30 -14.67
CA MET A 177 -11.50 5.10 -14.76
C MET A 177 -11.15 6.53 -15.14
N SER A 178 -11.88 7.13 -16.07
CA SER A 178 -11.72 8.54 -16.41
C SER A 178 -12.34 9.45 -15.34
N VAL A 179 -11.81 10.68 -15.23
CA VAL A 179 -12.42 11.72 -14.36
C VAL A 179 -13.89 11.97 -14.72
N ALA A 180 -14.24 11.92 -16.01
CA ALA A 180 -15.61 12.09 -16.49
C ALA A 180 -16.57 11.00 -15.98
N GLU A 181 -16.09 9.75 -15.86
CA GLU A 181 -16.88 8.69 -15.25
C GLU A 181 -17.09 8.94 -13.75
N VAL A 182 -16.05 9.36 -13.03
CA VAL A 182 -16.18 9.74 -11.61
C VAL A 182 -17.23 10.84 -11.44
N THR A 183 -17.19 11.88 -12.27
CA THR A 183 -18.19 12.97 -12.26
C THR A 183 -19.60 12.44 -12.44
N ARG A 184 -19.85 11.55 -13.42
CA ARG A 184 -21.18 10.95 -13.64
C ARG A 184 -21.65 10.12 -12.45
N PHE A 185 -20.75 9.43 -11.75
CA PHE A 185 -21.10 8.70 -10.52
C PHE A 185 -21.47 9.65 -9.37
N VAL A 186 -20.78 10.78 -9.25
CA VAL A 186 -21.07 11.81 -8.24
C VAL A 186 -22.41 12.48 -8.52
N GLU A 187 -22.71 12.82 -9.78
CA GLU A 187 -24.03 13.36 -10.18
C GLU A 187 -25.16 12.39 -9.80
N LYS A 188 -25.01 11.10 -10.15
CA LYS A 188 -25.96 10.05 -9.76
C LYS A 188 -26.08 9.88 -8.26
N LEU A 189 -25.02 10.12 -7.49
CA LEU A 189 -25.09 10.10 -6.03
C LEU A 189 -25.90 11.29 -5.52
N ASN A 190 -25.64 12.50 -6.03
CA ASN A 190 -26.38 13.71 -5.64
C ASN A 190 -27.88 13.58 -5.93
N ASP A 191 -28.26 13.02 -7.08
CA ASP A 191 -29.67 12.78 -7.42
C ASP A 191 -30.36 11.84 -6.42
N GLU A 192 -29.67 10.79 -5.97
CA GLU A 192 -30.21 9.88 -4.95
C GLU A 192 -30.34 10.55 -3.59
N VAL A 193 -29.35 11.37 -3.19
CA VAL A 193 -29.41 12.11 -1.93
C VAL A 193 -30.60 13.06 -1.93
N TYR A 194 -30.82 13.77 -3.04
CA TYR A 194 -31.99 14.62 -3.25
C TYR A 194 -33.30 13.82 -3.14
N GLN A 195 -33.42 12.70 -3.86
CA GLN A 195 -34.60 11.85 -3.82
C GLN A 195 -34.89 11.31 -2.41
N VAL A 196 -33.86 10.94 -1.64
CA VAL A 196 -34.03 10.52 -0.25
C VAL A 196 -34.59 11.65 0.58
N ALA A 197 -34.06 12.87 0.46
CA ALA A 197 -34.57 14.00 1.22
C ALA A 197 -36.04 14.32 0.91
N VAL A 198 -36.42 14.36 -0.37
CA VAL A 198 -37.82 14.56 -0.80
C VAL A 198 -38.74 13.49 -0.21
N ASP A 199 -38.34 12.22 -0.26
CA ASP A 199 -39.14 11.12 0.30
C ASP A 199 -39.29 11.23 1.82
N LEU A 200 -38.27 11.71 2.53
CA LEU A 200 -38.35 12.00 3.96
C LEU A 200 -39.28 13.19 4.23
N GLY A 201 -39.23 14.26 3.42
CA GLY A 201 -40.14 15.41 3.50
C GLY A 201 -41.60 14.99 3.33
N ASN A 202 -41.88 14.18 2.31
CA ASN A 202 -43.21 13.58 2.10
C ASN A 202 -43.66 12.72 3.29
N THR A 203 -42.74 11.98 3.90
CA THR A 203 -43.03 11.16 5.10
C THR A 203 -43.36 12.05 6.30
N VAL A 204 -42.66 13.17 6.46
CA VAL A 204 -42.94 14.17 7.50
C VAL A 204 -44.36 14.70 7.34
N LEU A 205 -44.74 15.15 6.14
CA LEU A 205 -46.10 15.68 5.89
C LEU A 205 -47.18 14.64 6.17
N LYS A 206 -46.96 13.38 5.75
CA LYS A 206 -47.94 12.30 5.90
C LYS A 206 -48.19 11.89 7.35
N HIS A 207 -47.16 11.92 8.20
CA HIS A 207 -47.21 11.33 9.55
C HIS A 207 -47.05 12.35 10.67
N ARG A 208 -47.09 13.65 10.37
CA ARG A 208 -46.92 14.71 11.36
C ARG A 208 -47.98 14.66 12.46
N LEU A 209 -47.51 14.67 13.71
CA LEU A 209 -48.38 14.83 14.88
C LEU A 209 -48.78 16.30 15.11
N PRO A 210 -49.92 16.55 15.78
CA PRO A 210 -50.29 17.88 16.25
C PRO A 210 -49.23 18.51 17.15
N GLU A 211 -49.17 19.84 17.14
CA GLU A 211 -48.13 20.69 17.73
C GLU A 211 -47.82 20.42 19.22
N ASN A 212 -48.80 19.92 19.98
CA ASN A 212 -48.74 19.79 21.44
C ASN A 212 -48.06 18.50 21.95
N CYS A 213 -47.30 17.80 21.11
CA CYS A 213 -46.66 16.56 21.53
C CYS A 213 -45.36 16.84 22.31
N LEU A 214 -45.35 16.48 23.60
CA LEU A 214 -44.19 16.56 24.51
C LEU A 214 -42.87 16.00 23.94
N ARG A 215 -42.94 15.09 22.96
CA ARG A 215 -41.77 14.44 22.34
C ARG A 215 -40.89 15.40 21.55
N ARG A 216 -41.41 16.52 21.05
CA ARG A 216 -40.63 17.49 20.26
C ARG A 216 -39.55 18.18 21.11
N ALA A 217 -39.83 18.42 22.39
CA ALA A 217 -38.88 19.01 23.32
C ALA A 217 -37.62 18.14 23.54
N CYS A 218 -37.75 16.80 23.49
CA CYS A 218 -36.61 15.90 23.71
C CYS A 218 -35.58 15.92 22.58
N PHE A 219 -36.00 16.22 21.34
CA PHE A 219 -35.11 16.29 20.18
C PHE A 219 -34.66 17.72 19.87
N TRP A 220 -35.33 18.73 20.44
CA TRP A 220 -34.99 20.14 20.27
C TRP A 220 -33.53 20.42 20.59
N GLU A 221 -33.05 20.04 21.78
CA GLU A 221 -31.68 20.29 22.22
C GLU A 221 -30.63 19.66 21.30
N VAL A 222 -30.91 18.46 20.77
CA VAL A 222 -29.99 17.75 19.88
C VAL A 222 -29.91 18.45 18.53
N VAL A 223 -31.06 18.79 17.94
CA VAL A 223 -31.13 19.46 16.64
C VAL A 223 -30.59 20.89 16.72
N VAL A 224 -30.89 21.64 17.79
CA VAL A 224 -30.32 22.97 18.06
C VAL A 224 -28.81 22.92 18.17
N LYS A 225 -28.26 21.92 18.85
CA LYS A 225 -26.81 21.79 18.98
C LYS A 225 -26.12 21.54 17.65
N VAL A 226 -26.79 20.86 16.71
CA VAL A 226 -26.26 20.58 15.37
C VAL A 226 -26.41 21.78 14.44
N TRP A 227 -27.58 22.43 14.42
CA TRP A 227 -27.95 23.40 13.37
C TRP A 227 -28.07 24.84 13.85
N GLY A 228 -28.09 25.07 15.17
CA GLY A 228 -28.27 26.37 15.81
C GLY A 228 -29.74 26.80 15.92
N ASP A 229 -30.06 27.57 16.96
CA ASP A 229 -31.43 27.99 17.31
C ASP A 229 -32.19 28.60 16.12
N ALA A 230 -31.57 29.55 15.41
CA ALA A 230 -32.21 30.26 14.31
C ALA A 230 -32.69 29.36 13.16
N VAL A 231 -31.92 28.30 12.85
CA VAL A 231 -32.30 27.33 11.79
C VAL A 231 -33.43 26.45 12.29
N VAL A 232 -33.40 26.07 13.56
CA VAL A 232 -34.39 25.19 14.18
C VAL A 232 -35.74 25.90 14.37
N ASP A 233 -35.73 27.16 14.81
CA ASP A 233 -36.92 28.01 14.89
C ASP A 233 -37.56 28.19 13.51
N ARG A 234 -36.72 28.43 12.49
CA ARG A 234 -37.20 28.56 11.11
C ARG A 234 -37.78 27.25 10.58
N LEU A 235 -37.07 26.13 10.78
CA LEU A 235 -37.53 24.80 10.39
C LEU A 235 -38.87 24.48 11.05
N HIS A 236 -39.01 24.81 12.34
CA HIS A 236 -40.27 24.66 13.04
C HIS A 236 -41.39 25.46 12.35
N ALA A 237 -41.17 26.76 12.11
CA ALA A 237 -42.16 27.62 11.47
C ALA A 237 -42.54 27.16 10.04
N ASP A 238 -41.59 26.69 9.25
CA ASP A 238 -41.82 26.21 7.88
C ASP A 238 -42.62 24.89 7.89
N ILE A 239 -42.28 23.97 8.79
CA ILE A 239 -43.04 22.72 8.97
C ILE A 239 -44.49 23.02 9.36
N GLN A 240 -44.75 24.03 10.21
CA GLN A 240 -46.11 24.41 10.58
C GLN A 240 -46.96 24.84 9.37
N LYS A 241 -46.32 25.43 8.36
CA LYS A 241 -46.92 25.88 7.10
C LYS A 241 -46.94 24.80 6.02
N GLU A 242 -46.58 23.56 6.36
CA GLU A 242 -46.45 22.44 5.41
C GLU A 242 -45.37 22.68 4.34
N ASP A 243 -44.40 23.56 4.61
CA ASP A 243 -43.23 23.79 3.76
C ASP A 243 -42.07 22.89 4.22
N THR A 244 -41.72 21.91 3.37
CA THR A 244 -40.65 20.94 3.65
C THR A 244 -39.29 21.33 3.08
N LEU A 245 -39.16 22.46 2.38
CA LEU A 245 -37.92 22.79 1.67
C LEU A 245 -36.71 22.87 2.60
N LEU A 246 -36.85 23.53 3.75
CA LEU A 246 -35.77 23.61 4.73
C LEU A 246 -35.47 22.24 5.36
N PHE A 247 -36.50 21.43 5.62
CA PHE A 247 -36.31 20.06 6.12
C PHE A 247 -35.51 19.21 5.11
N GLU A 248 -35.90 19.24 3.84
CA GLU A 248 -35.25 18.51 2.76
C GLU A 248 -33.79 18.96 2.59
N ALA A 249 -33.51 20.27 2.66
CA ALA A 249 -32.16 20.79 2.62
C ALA A 249 -31.28 20.24 3.79
N LEU A 250 -31.81 20.22 5.01
CA LEU A 250 -31.09 19.68 6.17
C LEU A 250 -30.88 18.16 6.09
N ALA A 251 -31.87 17.43 5.57
CA ALA A 251 -31.76 16.00 5.31
C ALA A 251 -30.69 15.71 4.25
N GLN A 252 -30.67 16.46 3.13
CA GLN A 252 -29.61 16.38 2.13
C GLN A 252 -28.25 16.64 2.77
N ASN A 253 -28.09 17.73 3.53
CA ASN A 253 -26.82 18.07 4.16
C ASN A 253 -26.30 16.95 5.08
N THR A 254 -27.20 16.34 5.87
CA THR A 254 -26.87 15.18 6.73
C THR A 254 -26.30 14.02 5.92
N VAL A 255 -26.98 13.65 4.82
CA VAL A 255 -26.58 12.53 3.97
C VAL A 255 -25.31 12.85 3.18
N LEU A 256 -25.14 14.08 2.69
CA LEU A 256 -23.93 14.53 1.99
C LEU A 256 -22.71 14.53 2.92
N ALA A 257 -22.87 14.99 4.16
CA ALA A 257 -21.82 14.93 5.17
C ALA A 257 -21.38 13.48 5.44
N PHE A 258 -22.32 12.55 5.54
CA PHE A 258 -22.04 11.12 5.64
C PHE A 258 -21.30 10.59 4.40
N CYS A 259 -21.74 10.94 3.18
CA CYS A 259 -21.06 10.52 1.95
C CYS A 259 -19.63 11.03 1.88
N LEU A 260 -19.39 12.31 2.22
CA LEU A 260 -18.06 12.90 2.26
C LEU A 260 -17.16 12.19 3.28
N ALA A 261 -17.68 11.87 4.47
CA ALA A 261 -16.95 11.12 5.47
C ALA A 261 -16.55 9.72 4.96
N VAL A 262 -17.49 9.02 4.30
CA VAL A 262 -17.22 7.71 3.68
C VAL A 262 -16.11 7.82 2.65
N VAL A 263 -16.22 8.77 1.71
CA VAL A 263 -15.27 8.87 0.60
C VAL A 263 -13.88 9.32 1.05
N ARG A 264 -13.80 10.27 1.98
CA ARG A 264 -12.53 10.80 2.49
C ARG A 264 -11.82 9.86 3.44
N SER A 265 -12.55 9.00 4.14
CA SER A 265 -11.95 8.04 5.06
C SER A 265 -11.03 7.06 4.31
N LEU A 266 -9.82 6.95 4.83
CA LEU A 266 -8.77 6.00 4.49
C LEU A 266 -8.87 4.69 5.30
N CYS A 267 -9.44 4.75 6.50
CA CYS A 267 -9.64 3.65 7.43
C CYS A 267 -11.07 3.66 8.04
N ASP A 268 -11.81 2.57 7.84
CA ASP A 268 -13.24 2.53 8.12
C ASP A 268 -13.56 2.14 9.58
N TRP A 269 -12.61 1.50 10.27
CA TRP A 269 -12.83 0.86 11.57
C TRP A 269 -12.32 1.68 12.77
N ASN A 270 -11.47 2.69 12.54
CA ASN A 270 -10.95 3.54 13.60
C ASN A 270 -10.66 4.95 13.08
N ALA A 271 -11.42 5.93 13.60
CA ALA A 271 -11.33 7.33 13.19
C ALA A 271 -9.98 7.99 13.56
N GLN A 272 -9.33 7.56 14.65
CA GLN A 272 -8.01 8.07 15.02
C GLN A 272 -6.95 7.56 14.03
N VAL A 273 -6.96 6.26 13.73
CA VAL A 273 -6.05 5.69 12.73
C VAL A 273 -6.32 6.29 11.35
N ASP A 274 -7.58 6.56 11.01
CA ASP A 274 -7.95 7.27 9.80
C ASP A 274 -7.31 8.67 9.70
N GLU A 275 -7.32 9.42 10.80
CA GLU A 275 -6.68 10.73 10.88
C GLU A 275 -5.17 10.65 10.68
N GLU A 276 -4.50 9.75 11.41
CA GLU A 276 -3.05 9.55 11.30
C GLU A 276 -2.64 9.15 9.87
N ILE A 277 -3.41 8.25 9.23
CA ILE A 277 -3.16 7.86 7.84
C ILE A 277 -3.38 9.05 6.90
N ARG A 278 -4.36 9.92 7.17
CA ARG A 278 -4.58 11.14 6.38
C ARG A 278 -3.44 12.15 6.53
N LEU A 279 -2.86 12.30 7.72
CA LEU A 279 -1.67 13.12 7.94
C LEU A 279 -0.46 12.59 7.16
N VAL A 280 -0.21 11.28 7.24
CA VAL A 280 0.86 10.62 6.47
C VAL A 280 0.63 10.76 4.97
N TRP A 281 -0.61 10.58 4.51
CA TRP A 281 -1.01 10.78 3.12
C TRP A 281 -0.70 12.18 2.63
N ASP A 282 -1.09 13.20 3.40
CA ASP A 282 -0.85 14.60 3.02
C ASP A 282 0.65 14.94 2.96
N GLU A 283 1.47 14.36 3.84
CA GLU A 283 2.92 14.54 3.80
C GLU A 283 3.56 13.85 2.59
N ILE A 284 3.17 12.61 2.29
CA ILE A 284 3.63 11.90 1.08
C ILE A 284 3.22 12.67 -0.17
N ARG A 285 1.99 13.15 -0.24
CA ARG A 285 1.47 13.93 -1.38
C ARG A 285 2.24 15.23 -1.60
N LYS A 286 2.72 15.88 -0.54
CA LYS A 286 3.50 17.12 -0.65
C LYS A 286 4.97 16.88 -1.00
N SER A 287 5.53 15.75 -0.56
CA SER A 287 6.97 15.46 -0.66
C SER A 287 7.34 14.59 -1.87
N THR A 288 6.39 13.88 -2.47
CA THR A 288 6.64 12.90 -3.55
C THR A 288 5.83 13.20 -4.81
N ASP A 289 6.24 12.57 -5.92
CA ASP A 289 5.47 12.60 -7.17
C ASP A 289 4.07 12.01 -6.98
N LEU A 290 3.08 12.57 -7.68
CA LEU A 290 1.67 12.20 -7.53
C LEU A 290 1.43 10.71 -7.80
N ALA A 291 2.14 10.10 -8.76
CA ALA A 291 1.99 8.67 -9.06
C ALA A 291 2.47 7.81 -7.89
N VAL A 292 3.58 8.18 -7.26
CA VAL A 292 4.12 7.50 -6.06
C VAL A 292 3.13 7.59 -4.91
N ALA A 293 2.62 8.79 -4.64
CA ALA A 293 1.62 9.00 -3.62
C ALA A 293 0.37 8.13 -3.91
N LYS A 294 -0.24 8.25 -5.09
CA LYS A 294 -1.46 7.50 -5.44
C LYS A 294 -1.28 5.99 -5.34
N ASN A 295 -0.13 5.45 -5.72
CA ASN A 295 0.15 4.03 -5.54
C ASN A 295 0.21 3.63 -4.06
N TRP A 296 0.84 4.45 -3.21
CA TRP A 296 0.82 4.22 -1.76
C TRP A 296 -0.60 4.21 -1.21
N LEU A 297 -1.46 5.13 -1.68
CA LEU A 297 -2.86 5.19 -1.29
C LEU A 297 -3.63 3.93 -1.72
N ALA A 298 -3.42 3.48 -2.95
CA ALA A 298 -4.04 2.27 -3.49
C ALA A 298 -3.64 1.02 -2.69
N LEU A 299 -2.35 0.88 -2.33
CA LEU A 299 -1.83 -0.22 -1.50
C LEU A 299 -2.42 -0.18 -0.09
N THR A 300 -2.47 0.99 0.52
CA THR A 300 -3.04 1.19 1.86
C THR A 300 -4.53 0.85 1.89
N LYS A 301 -5.24 1.10 0.79
CA LYS A 301 -6.67 0.79 0.67
C LYS A 301 -6.97 -0.68 0.44
N HIS A 302 -6.12 -1.40 -0.29
CA HIS A 302 -6.35 -2.82 -0.60
C HIS A 302 -6.43 -3.69 0.67
N SER A 303 -5.79 -3.27 1.77
CA SER A 303 -5.75 -4.02 3.04
C SER A 303 -6.88 -3.65 4.02
N SER A 304 -7.71 -2.64 3.72
CA SER A 304 -8.70 -2.14 4.68
C SER A 304 -10.06 -2.86 4.56
N PRO A 305 -10.62 -3.40 5.67
CA PRO A 305 -11.92 -4.05 5.66
C PRO A 305 -13.05 -3.07 5.30
N ARG A 306 -13.95 -3.48 4.41
CA ARG A 306 -15.02 -2.65 3.84
C ARG A 306 -16.28 -2.61 4.72
N SER A 307 -16.20 -2.07 5.93
CA SER A 307 -17.38 -1.92 6.80
C SER A 307 -17.52 -0.49 7.31
N PHE A 308 -18.48 0.26 6.75
CA PHE A 308 -18.91 1.53 7.33
C PHE A 308 -20.13 1.36 8.21
N ASN A 309 -20.10 2.08 9.33
CA ASN A 309 -21.26 2.18 10.18
C ASN A 309 -22.26 3.22 9.63
N ARG A 310 -23.32 2.75 8.98
CA ARG A 310 -24.44 3.61 8.53
C ARG A 310 -25.33 4.13 9.67
N PHE A 311 -25.20 3.56 10.88
CA PHE A 311 -26.08 3.85 12.01
C PHE A 311 -26.09 5.33 12.38
N GLY A 312 -24.94 6.01 12.32
CA GLY A 312 -24.85 7.45 12.62
C GLY A 312 -25.80 8.27 11.74
N CYS A 313 -25.65 8.19 10.42
CA CYS A 313 -26.50 8.93 9.49
C CYS A 313 -27.99 8.56 9.62
N THR A 314 -28.31 7.28 9.84
CA THR A 314 -29.70 6.86 10.06
C THR A 314 -30.28 7.51 11.33
N MET A 315 -29.52 7.54 12.43
CA MET A 315 -29.95 8.18 13.67
C MET A 315 -30.13 9.69 13.51
N ASP A 316 -29.19 10.38 12.86
CA ASP A 316 -29.27 11.83 12.62
C ASP A 316 -30.54 12.20 11.82
N LEU A 317 -30.89 11.39 10.81
CA LEU A 317 -32.12 11.56 10.03
C LEU A 317 -33.38 11.26 10.86
N MET A 318 -33.35 10.22 11.71
CA MET A 318 -34.47 9.92 12.61
C MET A 318 -34.70 11.03 13.62
N GLU A 319 -33.65 11.62 14.18
CA GLU A 319 -33.73 12.75 15.10
C GLU A 319 -34.34 13.99 14.40
N LEU A 320 -33.92 14.27 13.17
CA LEU A 320 -34.48 15.34 12.35
C LEU A 320 -35.98 15.12 12.04
N MET A 321 -36.38 13.89 11.71
CA MET A 321 -37.80 13.57 11.48
C MET A 321 -38.63 13.59 12.77
N ALA A 322 -38.07 13.13 13.90
CA ALA A 322 -38.72 13.18 15.20
C ALA A 322 -38.97 14.63 15.62
N PHE A 323 -37.98 15.51 15.38
CA PHE A 323 -38.13 16.95 15.55
C PHE A 323 -39.27 17.52 14.69
N ALA A 324 -39.36 17.09 13.43
CA ALA A 324 -40.43 17.47 12.52
C ALA A 324 -41.83 16.97 12.96
N GLY A 325 -41.91 16.13 13.98
CA GLY A 325 -43.15 15.67 14.59
C GLY A 325 -43.60 14.29 14.12
N VAL A 326 -42.71 13.49 13.51
CA VAL A 326 -43.03 12.11 13.14
C VAL A 326 -43.03 11.21 14.38
N PRO A 327 -44.07 10.38 14.60
CA PRO A 327 -44.15 9.44 15.72
C PRO A 327 -42.98 8.44 15.74
N LEU A 328 -42.48 8.12 16.94
CA LEU A 328 -41.33 7.23 17.08
C LEU A 328 -41.60 5.80 16.60
N ASP A 329 -42.82 5.30 16.77
CA ASP A 329 -43.27 4.01 16.24
C ASP A 329 -43.16 3.96 14.70
N VAL A 330 -43.67 5.00 14.03
CA VAL A 330 -43.54 5.16 12.57
C VAL A 330 -42.06 5.30 12.17
N LEU A 331 -41.27 6.04 12.94
CA LEU A 331 -39.83 6.17 12.69
C LEU A 331 -39.10 4.84 12.83
N MET A 332 -39.41 4.02 13.83
CA MET A 332 -38.72 2.75 14.03
C MET A 332 -39.00 1.76 12.88
N ASP A 333 -40.23 1.76 12.36
CA ASP A 333 -40.61 0.94 11.21
C ASP A 333 -40.01 1.47 9.90
N SER A 334 -40.15 2.78 9.66
CA SER A 334 -39.59 3.46 8.49
C SER A 334 -38.06 3.45 8.46
N ALA A 335 -37.40 3.62 9.62
CA ALA A 335 -35.95 3.63 9.74
C ALA A 335 -35.32 2.29 9.36
N LYS A 336 -35.94 1.19 9.79
CA LYS A 336 -35.43 -0.15 9.50
C LYS A 336 -35.57 -0.49 8.01
N GLN A 337 -36.72 -0.18 7.42
CA GLN A 337 -37.04 -0.63 6.06
C GLN A 337 -36.62 0.39 5.01
N THR A 338 -37.12 1.61 5.10
CA THR A 338 -37.01 2.62 4.03
C THR A 338 -35.70 3.40 4.14
N ILE A 339 -35.43 4.01 5.29
CA ILE A 339 -34.22 4.84 5.49
C ILE A 339 -32.99 3.94 5.43
N GLY A 340 -33.00 2.81 6.14
CA GLY A 340 -31.89 1.87 6.15
C GLY A 340 -31.52 1.33 4.76
N ALA A 341 -32.52 0.99 3.92
CA ALA A 341 -32.28 0.54 2.55
C ALA A 341 -31.71 1.65 1.67
N LYS A 342 -32.31 2.86 1.71
CA LYS A 342 -31.84 4.03 0.96
C LYS A 342 -30.41 4.45 1.34
N ILE A 343 -30.11 4.52 2.63
CA ILE A 343 -28.76 4.82 3.12
C ILE A 343 -27.77 3.72 2.75
N SER A 344 -28.19 2.45 2.71
CA SER A 344 -27.32 1.36 2.24
C SER A 344 -27.01 1.48 0.74
N LEU A 345 -27.98 1.90 -0.08
CA LEU A 345 -27.77 2.19 -1.50
C LEU A 345 -26.79 3.36 -1.69
N ILE A 346 -27.01 4.46 -0.97
CA ILE A 346 -26.13 5.64 -0.96
C ILE A 346 -24.71 5.27 -0.52
N LEU A 347 -24.59 4.49 0.56
CA LEU A 347 -23.30 4.02 1.05
C LEU A 347 -22.57 3.18 -0.01
N SER A 348 -23.28 2.28 -0.70
CA SER A 348 -22.71 1.49 -1.79
C SER A 348 -22.16 2.38 -2.92
N LYS A 349 -22.93 3.40 -3.32
CA LYS A 349 -22.50 4.39 -4.34
C LYS A 349 -21.30 5.21 -3.88
N ALA A 350 -21.31 5.70 -2.64
CA ALA A 350 -20.20 6.46 -2.07
C ALA A 350 -18.92 5.60 -1.96
N LEU A 351 -19.04 4.34 -1.54
CA LEU A 351 -17.92 3.39 -1.53
C LEU A 351 -17.36 3.13 -2.93
N LYS A 352 -18.22 3.08 -3.95
CA LYS A 352 -17.77 2.93 -5.33
C LYS A 352 -17.02 4.16 -5.83
N ILE A 353 -17.53 5.36 -5.57
CA ILE A 353 -16.84 6.62 -5.90
C ILE A 353 -15.47 6.66 -5.20
N ARG A 354 -15.41 6.26 -3.94
CA ARG A 354 -14.16 6.18 -3.19
C ARG A 354 -13.14 5.25 -3.84
N GLU A 355 -13.57 4.06 -4.27
CA GLU A 355 -12.71 3.11 -4.98
C GLU A 355 -12.18 3.73 -6.28
N MET A 356 -13.05 4.39 -7.06
CA MET A 356 -12.66 5.07 -8.30
C MET A 356 -11.67 6.22 -8.05
N VAL A 357 -11.88 7.04 -7.02
CA VAL A 357 -11.00 8.20 -6.71
C VAL A 357 -9.64 7.76 -6.17
N ASN A 358 -9.61 6.72 -5.34
CA ASN A 358 -8.39 6.31 -4.64
C ASN A 358 -7.53 5.33 -5.46
N ALA A 359 -8.14 4.46 -6.25
CA ALA A 359 -7.43 3.44 -7.03
C ALA A 359 -7.69 3.54 -8.55
N GLY A 360 -8.80 4.17 -8.97
CA GLY A 360 -9.19 4.23 -10.37
C GLY A 360 -8.50 5.34 -11.17
N VAL A 361 -8.34 6.51 -10.54
CA VAL A 361 -7.70 7.70 -11.12
C VAL A 361 -6.37 7.95 -10.43
N LEU A 362 -5.28 7.63 -11.12
CA LEU A 362 -3.90 7.73 -10.65
C LEU A 362 -3.17 8.92 -11.31
N SER A 363 -3.61 9.34 -12.49
CA SER A 363 -3.05 10.49 -13.23
C SER A 363 -3.36 11.85 -12.58
N ALA A 364 -4.41 11.92 -11.75
CA ALA A 364 -4.90 13.17 -11.19
C ALA A 364 -5.33 13.05 -9.71
N HIS A 365 -5.17 14.15 -8.98
CA HIS A 365 -5.83 14.34 -7.70
C HIS A 365 -7.27 14.78 -7.94
N VAL A 366 -8.23 14.01 -7.44
CA VAL A 366 -9.65 14.31 -7.57
C VAL A 366 -10.15 14.75 -6.20
N GLU A 367 -10.50 16.03 -6.10
CA GLU A 367 -11.21 16.56 -4.94
C GLU A 367 -12.72 16.47 -5.20
N LEU A 368 -13.44 15.84 -4.27
CA LEU A 368 -14.88 15.70 -4.38
C LEU A 368 -15.61 16.87 -3.73
N ILE A 369 -16.52 17.45 -4.51
CA ILE A 369 -17.42 18.51 -4.09
C ILE A 369 -18.83 17.98 -4.30
N LEU A 370 -19.57 17.82 -3.21
CA LEU A 370 -20.99 17.49 -3.28
C LEU A 370 -21.82 18.76 -3.11
N GLN A 371 -22.88 18.90 -3.89
CA GLN A 371 -23.71 20.09 -3.94
C GLN A 371 -25.11 19.79 -3.41
N LEU A 372 -25.65 20.72 -2.63
CA LEU A 372 -27.02 20.68 -2.14
C LEU A 372 -27.95 21.17 -3.26
N ARG A 373 -29.01 20.43 -3.54
CA ARG A 373 -29.98 20.76 -4.58
C ARG A 373 -31.25 21.25 -3.91
N LEU A 374 -31.50 22.55 -4.02
CA LEU A 374 -32.72 23.19 -3.51
C LEU A 374 -33.86 23.07 -4.50
#